data_AF-A0A537BKF6-F1
#
_entry.id   AF-A0A537BKF6-F1
#
_cell.length_a   1.000
_cell.length_b   1.000
_cell.length_c   1.000
_cell.angle_alpha   90.00
_cell.angle_beta   90.00
_cell.angle_gamma   90.00
#
_symmetry.space_group_name_H-M   'P 1'
#
loop_
_entity.id
_entity.type
_entity.pdbx_description
1 polymer ?
#
loop_
_entity_poly.entity_id
_entity_poly.type
_entity_poly.pdbx_seq_one_letter_code
_entity_poly.pdbx_strand_id
1 'polypeptide(L)'
;MKRLVFVFLLLAATALSAQERMSDLDQAYEDARVECTALKDLEARREQAREPLPGERLGTVAGKSRLTEKYFARQAMLEQDLESARERCEQAMKRWNDLK
;
A
#
# COMPACT_ATOMS: atom_id res chain seq x y z
N MET A 1 -15.09 -14.10 -49.48
CA MET A 1 -13.72 -14.15 -48.92
C MET A 1 -13.34 -12.90 -48.14
N LYS A 2 -13.41 -11.67 -48.70
CA LYS A 2 -13.06 -10.43 -47.97
C LYS A 2 -13.82 -10.21 -46.65
N ARG A 3 -15.13 -10.48 -46.60
CA ARG A 3 -15.95 -10.32 -45.38
C ARG A 3 -15.56 -11.25 -44.22
N LEU A 4 -15.11 -12.48 -44.53
CA LEU A 4 -14.65 -13.43 -43.50
C LEU A 4 -13.31 -13.02 -42.89
N VAL A 5 -12.40 -12.46 -43.70
CA VAL A 5 -11.11 -11.93 -43.21
C VAL A 5 -11.33 -10.74 -42.27
N PHE A 6 -12.25 -9.83 -42.59
CA PHE A 6 -12.58 -8.70 -41.72
C PHE A 6 -13.19 -9.12 -40.37
N VAL A 7 -14.08 -10.12 -40.36
CA VAL A 7 -14.66 -10.66 -39.12
C VAL A 7 -13.59 -11.33 -38.26
N PHE A 8 -12.67 -12.07 -38.89
CA PHE A 8 -11.59 -12.73 -38.17
C PHE A 8 -10.58 -11.74 -37.56
N LEU A 9 -10.25 -10.66 -38.27
CA LEU A 9 -9.40 -9.58 -37.75
C LEU A 9 -10.04 -8.83 -36.57
N LEU A 10 -11.35 -8.57 -36.63
CA LEU A 10 -12.09 -7.96 -35.52
C LEU A 10 -12.11 -8.85 -34.27
N LEU A 11 -12.35 -10.15 -34.44
CA LEU A 11 -12.34 -11.12 -33.33
C LEU A 11 -10.95 -11.22 -32.69
N ALA A 12 -9.90 -11.29 -33.50
CA ALA A 12 -8.52 -11.32 -33.01
C ALA A 12 -8.15 -10.05 -32.22
N ALA A 13 -8.55 -8.87 -32.71
CA ALA A 13 -8.32 -7.60 -32.01
C ALA A 13 -9.05 -7.54 -30.66
N THR A 14 -10.30 -8.02 -30.59
CA THR A 14 -11.04 -8.07 -29.32
C THR A 14 -10.41 -9.02 -28.32
N ALA A 15 -9.93 -10.20 -28.77
CA ALA A 15 -9.27 -11.17 -27.91
C ALA A 15 -7.95 -10.64 -27.35
N LEU A 16 -7.16 -9.93 -28.16
CA LEU A 16 -5.91 -9.31 -27.72
C LEU A 16 -6.18 -8.21 -26.66
N SER A 17 -7.16 -7.33 -26.90
CA SER A 17 -7.53 -6.28 -25.93
C SER A 17 -8.11 -6.82 -24.62
N ALA A 18 -8.75 -7.99 -24.65
CA ALA A 18 -9.24 -8.65 -23.44
C ALA A 18 -8.07 -9.25 -22.64
N GLN A 19 -7.10 -9.85 -23.32
CA GLN A 19 -5.90 -10.42 -22.69
C GLN A 19 -5.05 -9.34 -22.01
N GLU A 20 -4.83 -8.20 -22.67
CA GLU A 20 -4.10 -7.06 -22.11
C GLU A 20 -4.79 -6.53 -20.84
N ARG A 21 -6.11 -6.34 -20.88
CA ARG A 21 -6.87 -5.90 -19.69
C ARG A 21 -6.81 -6.88 -18.53
N MET A 22 -6.84 -8.19 -18.80
CA MET A 22 -6.66 -9.20 -17.75
C MET A 22 -5.27 -9.12 -17.12
N SER A 23 -4.22 -8.95 -17.94
CA SER A 23 -2.86 -8.78 -17.45
C SER A 23 -2.70 -7.51 -16.61
N ASP A 24 -3.30 -6.39 -17.03
CA ASP A 24 -3.26 -5.13 -16.28
C ASP A 24 -4.02 -5.23 -14.95
N LEU A 25 -5.13 -5.97 -14.93
CA LEU A 25 -5.92 -6.22 -13.72
C LEU A 25 -5.15 -7.08 -12.72
N ASP A 26 -4.51 -8.16 -13.18
CA ASP A 26 -3.68 -9.04 -12.34
C ASP A 26 -2.49 -8.27 -11.75
N GLN A 27 -1.83 -7.44 -12.56
CA GLN A 27 -0.74 -6.58 -12.07
C GLN A 27 -1.24 -5.58 -11.02
N ALA A 28 -2.35 -4.90 -11.27
CA ALA A 28 -2.91 -3.94 -10.32
C ALA A 28 -3.36 -4.60 -9.01
N TYR A 29 -3.84 -5.85 -9.06
CA TYR A 29 -4.14 -6.64 -7.87
C TYR A 29 -2.87 -6.94 -7.07
N GLU A 30 -1.79 -7.38 -7.72
CA GLU A 30 -0.52 -7.66 -7.04
C GLU A 30 0.10 -6.39 -6.43
N ASP A 31 0.04 -5.26 -7.14
CA ASP A 31 0.50 -3.97 -6.62
C ASP A 31 -0.30 -3.57 -5.36
N ALA A 32 -1.63 -3.68 -5.41
CA ALA A 32 -2.50 -3.41 -4.26
C ALA A 32 -2.20 -4.34 -3.09
N ARG A 33 -1.97 -5.63 -3.35
CA ARG A 33 -1.59 -6.60 -2.33
C ARG A 33 -0.28 -6.22 -1.66
N VAL A 34 0.75 -5.85 -2.44
CA VAL A 34 2.07 -5.48 -1.92
C VAL A 34 1.99 -4.21 -1.06
N GLU A 35 1.41 -3.13 -1.57
CA GLU A 35 1.35 -1.85 -0.85
C GLU A 35 0.50 -1.95 0.42
N CYS A 36 -0.63 -2.67 0.37
CA CYS A 36 -1.47 -2.84 1.56
C CYS A 36 -0.88 -3.82 2.57
N THR A 37 -0.06 -4.79 2.15
CA THR A 37 0.76 -5.58 3.10
C THR A 37 1.83 -4.70 3.76
N ALA A 38 2.50 -3.84 3.00
CA ALA A 38 3.49 -2.92 3.55
C ALA A 38 2.89 -1.95 4.58
N LEU A 39 1.67 -1.46 4.34
CA LEU A 39 0.92 -0.67 5.32
C LEU A 39 0.69 -1.45 6.62
N LYS A 40 0.21 -2.69 6.54
CA LYS A 40 -0.03 -3.54 7.72
C LYS A 40 1.26 -3.79 8.52
N ASP A 41 2.37 -4.00 7.83
CA ASP A 41 3.67 -4.17 8.48
C ASP A 41 4.12 -2.91 9.23
N LEU A 42 3.88 -1.72 8.65
CA LEU A 42 4.14 -0.44 9.32
C LEU A 42 3.21 -0.20 10.51
N GLU A 43 1.93 -0.57 10.40
CA GLU A 43 0.98 -0.50 11.52
C GLU A 43 1.43 -1.38 12.69
N ALA A 44 1.89 -2.59 12.40
CA ALA A 44 2.46 -3.50 13.39
C ALA A 44 3.73 -2.92 14.04
N ARG A 45 4.62 -2.33 13.23
CA ARG A 45 5.83 -1.65 13.75
C ARG A 45 5.48 -0.46 14.64
N ARG A 46 4.47 0.33 14.28
CA ARG A 46 3.99 1.45 15.10
C ARG A 46 3.44 0.97 16.43
N GLU A 47 2.67 -0.11 16.45
CA GLU A 47 2.13 -0.66 17.71
C GLU A 47 3.26 -1.14 18.62
N GLN A 48 4.25 -1.86 18.08
CA GLN A 48 5.44 -2.29 18.81
C GLN A 48 6.27 -1.09 19.31
N ALA A 49 6.29 -0.01 18.54
CA ALA A 49 7.03 1.22 18.84
C ALA A 49 6.41 2.09 19.94
N ARG A 50 5.20 1.77 20.43
CA ARG A 50 4.54 2.50 21.53
C ARG A 50 5.33 2.43 22.82
N GLU A 51 6.02 1.32 23.07
CA GLU A 51 6.92 1.24 24.21
C GLU A 51 8.21 2.04 23.91
N PRO A 52 8.62 2.94 24.81
CA PRO A 52 9.88 3.64 24.69
C PRO A 52 11.08 2.68 24.68
N LEU A 53 12.06 2.93 23.82
CA LEU A 53 13.30 2.19 23.79
C LEU A 53 14.19 2.57 25.00
N PRO A 54 15.23 1.77 25.31
CA PRO A 54 16.24 2.15 26.28
C PRO A 54 16.83 3.54 26.00
N GLY A 55 16.89 4.38 27.03
CA GLY A 55 17.35 5.77 26.92
C GLY A 55 16.32 6.77 26.40
N GLU A 56 15.14 6.32 25.96
CA GLU A 56 14.05 7.21 25.57
C GLU A 56 13.13 7.61 26.72
N ARG A 57 13.25 6.92 27.86
CA ARG A 57 12.52 7.17 29.10
C ARG A 57 13.45 7.86 30.12
N LEU A 58 13.08 9.06 30.54
CA LEU A 58 13.82 9.84 31.56
C LEU A 58 13.42 9.46 32.99
N GLY A 59 12.24 8.88 33.17
CA GLY A 59 11.72 8.48 34.47
C GLY A 59 10.20 8.59 34.54
N THR A 60 9.66 8.53 35.76
CA THR A 60 8.23 8.66 36.03
C THR A 60 8.01 9.85 36.97
N VAL A 61 7.09 10.76 36.63
CA VAL A 61 6.70 11.90 37.48
C VAL A 61 5.19 11.81 37.71
N ALA A 62 4.76 11.75 38.98
CA ALA A 62 3.36 11.62 39.37
C ALA A 62 2.62 10.45 38.66
N GLY A 63 3.29 9.31 38.50
CA GLY A 63 2.73 8.13 37.83
C GLY A 63 2.70 8.21 36.29
N LYS A 64 3.17 9.31 35.68
CA LYS A 64 3.28 9.45 34.22
C LYS A 64 4.73 9.31 33.76
N SER A 65 4.93 8.61 32.64
CA SER A 65 6.24 8.44 32.03
C SER A 65 6.72 9.74 31.40
N ARG A 66 7.93 10.19 31.74
CA ARG A 66 8.59 11.30 31.05
C ARG A 66 9.45 10.74 29.93
N LEU A 67 9.10 11.10 28.69
CA LEU A 67 9.79 10.63 27.49
C LEU A 67 10.72 11.72 26.95
N THR A 68 11.77 11.28 26.27
CA THR A 68 12.73 12.15 25.59
C THR A 68 12.19 12.65 24.26
N GLU A 69 12.81 13.70 23.72
CA GLU A 69 12.58 14.15 22.34
C GLU A 69 12.85 13.05 21.31
N LYS A 70 13.84 12.17 21.56
CA LYS A 70 14.15 11.03 20.68
C LYS A 70 12.95 10.10 20.49
N TYR A 71 12.18 9.82 21.55
CA TYR A 71 10.93 9.06 21.44
C TYR A 71 9.97 9.75 20.48
N PHE A 72 9.71 11.05 20.69
CA PHE A 72 8.73 11.80 19.90
C PHE A 72 9.16 11.95 18.44
N ALA A 73 10.45 12.19 18.17
CA ALA A 73 10.97 12.23 16.81
C ALA A 73 10.77 10.90 16.09
N ARG A 74 11.03 9.77 16.77
CA ARG A 74 10.78 8.43 16.23
C ARG A 74 9.29 8.17 15.97
N GLN A 75 8.41 8.58 16.88
CA GLN A 75 6.96 8.46 16.66
C GLN A 75 6.51 9.30 15.44
N ALA A 76 7.00 10.53 15.31
CA ALA A 76 6.67 11.39 14.18
C ALA A 76 7.10 10.80 12.84
N MET A 77 8.30 10.20 12.78
CA MET A 77 8.76 9.50 11.57
C MET A 77 7.85 8.30 11.24
N LEU A 78 7.48 7.50 12.23
CA LEU A 78 6.57 6.36 12.02
C LEU A 78 5.19 6.80 11.55
N GLU A 79 4.67 7.92 12.06
CA GLU A 79 3.40 8.50 11.62
C GLU A 79 3.48 8.98 10.16
N GLN A 80 4.57 9.63 9.77
CA GLN A 80 4.80 10.04 8.38
C GLN A 80 4.90 8.84 7.43
N ASP A 81 5.62 7.79 7.83
CA ASP A 81 5.75 6.56 7.04
C ASP A 81 4.38 5.87 6.87
N LEU A 82 3.57 5.85 7.93
CA LEU A 82 2.21 5.30 7.91
C LEU A 82 1.29 6.07 6.97
N GLU A 83 1.32 7.40 7.01
CA GLU A 83 0.50 8.23 6.11
C GLU A 83 0.87 7.96 4.66
N SER A 84 2.17 7.99 4.37
CA SER A 84 2.68 7.72 3.01
C SER A 84 2.29 6.31 2.53
N ALA A 85 2.32 5.31 3.41
CA ALA A 85 1.91 3.94 3.08
C ALA A 85 0.40 3.80 2.89
N ARG A 86 -0.40 4.55 3.65
CA ARG A 86 -1.85 4.60 3.48
C ARG A 86 -2.20 5.16 2.11
N GLU A 87 -1.61 6.30 1.74
CA GLU A 87 -1.83 6.92 0.43
C GLU A 87 -1.48 5.95 -0.71
N ARG A 88 -0.35 5.22 -0.61
CA ARG A 88 0.03 4.23 -1.64
C ARG A 88 -0.94 3.06 -1.72
N CYS A 89 -1.35 2.49 -0.60
CA CYS A 89 -2.34 1.41 -0.57
C CYS A 89 -3.69 1.88 -1.14
N GLU A 90 -4.15 3.09 -0.79
CA GLU A 90 -5.38 3.67 -1.34
C GLU A 90 -5.30 3.88 -2.85
N GLN A 91 -4.19 4.42 -3.35
CA GLN A 91 -3.97 4.62 -4.79
C GLN A 91 -3.93 3.30 -5.55
N ALA A 92 -3.23 2.28 -5.02
CA ALA A 92 -3.16 0.96 -5.64
C ALA A 92 -4.52 0.27 -5.65
N MET A 93 -5.28 0.34 -4.55
CA MET A 93 -6.65 -0.16 -4.48
C MET A 93 -7.57 0.56 -5.46
N LYS A 94 -7.44 1.88 -5.60
CA LYS A 94 -8.22 2.65 -6.58
C LYS A 94 -7.91 2.17 -8.00
N ARG A 95 -6.64 2.02 -8.35
CA ARG A 95 -6.21 1.55 -9.68
C ARG A 95 -6.78 0.16 -9.99
N TRP A 96 -6.71 -0.76 -9.02
CA TRP A 96 -7.29 -2.09 -9.18
C TRP A 96 -8.81 -2.04 -9.40
N ASN A 97 -9.52 -1.23 -8.60
CA ASN A 97 -10.97 -1.06 -8.72
C ASN A 97 -11.38 -0.42 -10.05
N ASP A 98 -10.59 0.51 -10.60
CA ASP A 98 -10.87 1.16 -11.89
C ASP A 98 -10.74 0.20 -13.09
N LEU A 99 -10.01 -0.91 -12.93
CA LEU A 99 -9.79 -1.92 -13.97
C LEU A 99 -10.78 -3.11 -13.92
N LYS A 100 -11.50 -3.25 -12.80
CA LYS A 100 -12.47 -4.31 -12.53
C LYS A 100 -13.80 -4.07 -13.24
#